data_AF-A0A358MD41-F1
#
_entry.id   AF-A0A358MD41-F1
#
_cell.length_a   1.000
_cell.length_b   1.000
_cell.length_c   1.000
_cell.angle_alpha   90.00
_cell.angle_beta   90.00
_cell.angle_gamma   90.00
#
_symmetry.space_group_name_H-M   'P 1'
#
loop_
_entity.id
_entity.type
_entity.pdbx_description
1 polymer ?
#
loop_
_entity_poly.entity_id
_entity_poly.type
_entity_poly.pdbx_seq_one_letter_code
_entity_poly.pdbx_strand_id
1 'polypeptide(L)' 'MNAAATLLSMLLLLLSVPIFMVFGLGSASVAILGMDLPWSTLIQVSFGSMTKHVLIAVPLFIFTGMVMLRGGAAA' A
#
# COMPACT_ATOMS: atom_id res chain seq x y z
N MET A 1 -22.36 6.21 -20.16
CA MET A 1 -21.19 5.61 -19.48
C MET A 1 -20.27 5.10 -20.55
N ASN A 2 -19.08 5.68 -20.67
CA ASN A 2 -18.31 5.66 -21.91
C ASN A 2 -17.59 4.31 -22.06
N ALA A 3 -18.06 3.44 -22.96
CA ALA A 3 -17.47 2.13 -23.23
C ALA A 3 -15.97 2.18 -23.55
N ALA A 4 -15.49 3.31 -24.07
CA ALA A 4 -14.07 3.59 -24.27
C ALA A 4 -13.28 3.62 -22.94
N ALA A 5 -13.83 4.16 -21.86
CA ALA A 5 -13.17 4.24 -20.56
C ALA A 5 -13.05 2.85 -19.90
N THR A 6 -14.03 1.98 -20.08
CA THR A 6 -14.00 0.60 -19.57
C THR A 6 -12.98 -0.26 -20.33
N LEU A 7 -12.93 -0.12 -21.66
CA LEU A 7 -11.93 -0.81 -22.50
C LEU A 7 -10.50 -0.35 -22.18
N LEU A 8 -10.30 0.96 -22.06
CA LEU A 8 -9.01 1.53 -21.69
C LEU A 8 -8.55 1.01 -20.31
N SER A 9 -9.43 1.05 -19.31
CA SER A 9 -9.15 0.52 -17.97
C SER A 9 -8.78 -0.97 -17.97
N MET A 10 -9.47 -1.79 -18.77
CA MET A 10 -9.15 -3.22 -18.92
C MET A 10 -7.77 -3.46 -19.55
N LEU A 11 -7.41 -2.66 -20.56
CA LEU A 11 -6.11 -2.74 -21.22
C LEU A 11 -4.97 -2.34 -20.28
N LEU A 12 -5.16 -1.24 -19.54
CA LEU A 12 -4.22 -0.83 -18.49
C LEU A 12 -4.07 -1.89 -17.39
N LEU A 13 -5.16 -2.58 -17.02
CA LEU A 13 -5.12 -3.66 -16.04
C LEU A 13 -4.31 -4.85 -16.56
N LEU A 14 -4.54 -5.28 -17.80
CA LEU A 14 -3.78 -6.35 -18.45
C LEU A 14 -2.29 -6.05 -18.62
N LEU A 15 -1.91 -4.79 -18.85
CA LEU A 15 -0.51 -4.35 -18.89
C LEU A 15 0.14 -4.31 -17.52
N SER A 16 -0.61 -3.97 -16.47
CA SER A 16 -0.09 -3.86 -15.11
C SER A 16 0.15 -5.22 -14.44
N VAL A 17 -0.68 -6.22 -14.73
CA VAL A 17 -0.56 -7.59 -14.19
C VAL A 17 0.81 -8.25 -14.44
N PRO A 18 1.37 -8.30 -15.66
CA PRO A 18 2.67 -8.92 -15.90
C PRO A 18 3.82 -8.13 -15.24
N ILE A 19 3.72 -6.80 -15.19
CA ILE A 19 4.72 -5.96 -14.52
C ILE A 19 4.73 -6.28 -13.02
N PHE A 20 3.55 -6.33 -12.39
CA PHE A 20 3.42 -6.73 -10.99
C PHE A 20 3.97 -8.13 -10.75
N MET A 21 3.69 -9.08 -11.64
CA MET A 21 4.11 -10.47 -11.50
C MET A 21 5.65 -10.63 -11.54
N VAL A 22 6.32 -9.95 -12.48
CA VAL A 22 7.79 -10.01 -12.61
C VAL A 22 8.48 -9.27 -11.46
N PHE A 23 7.99 -8.09 -11.08
CA PHE A 23 8.59 -7.33 -9.99
C PHE A 23 8.35 -8.00 -8.62
N GLY A 24 7.15 -8.50 -8.37
CA GLY A 24 6.80 -9.16 -7.11
C GLY A 24 7.57 -10.47 -6.91
N LEU A 25 7.57 -11.34 -7.92
CA LEU A 25 8.28 -12.61 -7.84
C LEU A 25 9.81 -12.40 -7.89
N GLY A 26 10.30 -11.52 -8.76
CA GLY A 26 11.72 -11.23 -8.88
C GLY A 26 12.32 -10.62 -7.61
N SER A 27 11.62 -9.66 -6.97
CA SER A 27 12.08 -9.06 -5.72
C SER A 27 12.07 -10.06 -4.55
N ALA A 28 11.05 -10.91 -4.45
CA ALA A 28 11.00 -11.97 -3.45
C ALA A 28 12.14 -12.99 -3.66
N SER A 29 12.36 -13.45 -4.89
CA SER A 29 13.43 -14.39 -5.22
C SER A 29 14.82 -13.83 -4.93
N VAL A 30 15.10 -12.57 -5.26
CA VAL A 30 16.39 -11.92 -4.98
C VAL A 30 16.61 -11.73 -3.47
N ALA A 31 15.56 -11.40 -2.71
CA ALA A 31 15.67 -11.25 -1.25
C ALA A 31 15.96 -12.59 -0.53
N ILE A 32 15.46 -13.70 -1.05
CA ILE A 32 15.72 -15.04 -0.47
C ILE A 32 17.06 -15.60 -0.94
N LEU A 33 17.30 -15.61 -2.25
CA LEU A 33 18.44 -16.29 -2.86
C LEU A 33 19.69 -15.41 -2.95
N GLY A 34 19.54 -14.10 -2.99
CA GLY A 34 20.64 -13.14 -3.15
C GLY A 34 21.10 -12.47 -1.85
N MET A 35 20.29 -12.53 -0.80
CA MET A 35 20.58 -11.88 0.49
C MET A 35 20.50 -12.82 1.70
N ASP A 36 20.26 -14.12 1.48
CA ASP A 36 20.08 -15.15 2.54
C ASP A 36 19.11 -14.70 3.65
N LEU A 37 18.10 -13.91 3.27
CA LEU A 37 17.20 -13.32 4.25
C LEU A 37 16.19 -14.37 4.73
N PRO A 38 16.01 -14.56 6.05
CA PRO A 38 15.03 -15.50 6.57
C PRO A 38 13.63 -15.22 6.01
N TRP A 39 12.88 -16.27 5.72
CA TRP A 39 11.51 -16.18 5.20
C TRP A 39 10.58 -15.34 6.08
N SER A 40 10.86 -15.27 7.39
CA SER A 40 10.15 -14.41 8.34
C SER A 40 10.31 -12.91 8.03
N THR A 41 11.46 -12.48 7.50
CA THR A 41 11.75 -11.08 7.17
C THR A 41 10.97 -10.62 5.94
N LEU A 42 10.71 -11.50 4.96
CA LEU A 42 9.85 -11.20 3.81
C LEU A 42 8.41 -10.91 4.22
N ILE A 43 7.87 -11.76 5.11
CA ILE A 43 6.52 -11.58 5.65
C ILE A 43 6.47 -10.28 6.45
N GLN A 44 7.47 -10.03 7.29
CA GLN A 44 7.55 -8.84 8.13
C GLN A 44 7.68 -7.54 7.35
N VAL A 45 8.47 -7.49 6.27
CA VAL A 45 8.60 -6.32 5.38
C VAL A 45 7.33 -6.13 4.54
N SER A 46 6.70 -7.21 4.09
CA SER A 46 5.42 -7.15 3.36
C SER A 46 4.32 -6.55 4.23
N PHE A 47 4.14 -7.05 5.46
CA PHE A 47 3.22 -6.46 6.43
C PHE A 47 3.65 -5.06 6.86
N GLY A 48 4.95 -4.77 7.00
CA GLY A 48 5.49 -3.44 7.28
C GLY A 48 5.13 -2.40 6.21
N SER A 49 5.07 -2.81 4.93
CA SER A 49 4.66 -1.95 3.82
C SER A 49 3.15 -1.67 3.80
N MET A 50 2.35 -2.68 4.19
CA MET A 50 0.89 -2.59 4.27
C MET A 50 0.42 -1.83 5.52
N THR A 51 1.22 -1.87 6.58
CA THR A 51 1.00 -1.18 7.85
C THR A 51 1.59 0.23 7.84
N LYS A 52 1.44 0.96 6.73
CA LYS A 52 1.43 2.43 6.76
C LYS A 52 0.19 2.90 7.53
N HIS A 53 0.13 2.60 8.84
CA HIS A 53 -0.72 3.26 9.81
C HIS A 53 -0.53 4.78 9.73
N VAL A 54 0.61 5.26 9.21
CA VAL A 54 0.87 6.66 8.83
C VAL A 54 -0.24 7.24 7.94
N LEU A 55 -0.79 6.46 6.99
CA LEU A 55 -1.84 6.95 6.08
C LEU A 55 -3.21 7.09 6.77
N ILE A 56 -3.45 6.33 7.85
CA ILE A 56 -4.66 6.45 8.69
C ILE A 56 -4.44 7.45 9.84
N ALA A 57 -3.20 7.61 10.28
CA ALA A 57 -2.81 8.52 11.35
C ALA A 57 -3.08 9.98 10.98
N VAL A 58 -2.88 10.37 9.72
CA VAL A 58 -3.15 11.75 9.27
C VAL A 58 -4.65 12.10 9.37
N PRO A 59 -5.59 11.31 8.79
CA PRO A 59 -7.03 11.54 9.00
C PRO A 59 -7.46 11.47 10.47
N LEU A 60 -6.95 10.53 11.27
CA LEU A 60 -7.29 10.41 12.69
C LEU A 60 -6.75 11.56 13.52
N PHE A 61 -5.56 12.08 13.21
CA PHE A 61 -4.99 13.27 13.83
C PHE A 61 -5.85 14.50 13.54
N ILE A 62 -6.26 14.71 12.28
CA ILE A 62 -7.16 15.79 11.88
C ILE A 62 -8.53 15.65 12.57
N PHE A 63 -9.09 14.45 12.60
CA PHE A 63 -10.35 14.16 13.28
C PHE A 63 -10.26 14.45 14.79
N THR A 64 -9.19 14.01 15.44
CA THR A 64 -8.96 14.24 16.87
C THR A 64 -8.80 15.73 17.18
N GLY A 65 -8.07 16.48 16.33
CA GLY A 65 -7.98 17.94 16.44
C GLY A 65 -9.34 18.65 16.33
N MET A 66 -10.20 18.19 15.41
CA MET A 66 -11.57 18.71 15.28
C MET A 66 -12.45 18.36 16.49
N VAL A 67 -12.28 17.18 17.06
CA VAL A 67 -12.95 16.76 18.30
C VAL A 67 -12.44 17.58 19.50
N MET A 68 -11.14 17.88 19.58
CA MET A 68 -10.56 18.71 20.65
C MET A 68 -11.02 20.16 20.58
N LEU A 69 -11.11 20.74 19.37
CA LEU A 69 -11.67 22.08 19.15
C LEU A 69 -13.15 22.18 19.54
N ARG A 70 -13.94 21.17 19.20
CA ARG A 70 -15.39 21.15 19.51
C ARG A 70 -15.72 20.64 20.91
N GLY A 71 -14.83 19.86 21.51
CA GLY A 71 -14.95 19.30 22.85
C GLY A 71 -14.42 20.22 23.96
N GLY A 72 -13.93 21.43 23.63
CA GLY A 72 -13.49 22.42 24.61
C GLY A 72 -12.14 22.16 25.26
N ALA A 73 -11.39 21.14 24.80
CA ALA A 73 -10.04 20.84 25.31
C ALA A 73 -8.95 21.71 24.66
N ALA A 74 -9.30 22.49 23.64
CA ALA A 74 -8.40 23.41 22.93
C ALA A 74 -8.65 24.90 23.29
N ALA A 75 -9.34 25.17 24.40
CA ALA A 75 -9.48 26.49 25.00
C ALA A 75 -8.54 26.62 26.21
#